data_AF-A0A4Q3JFS8-F1
#
_entry.id   AF-A0A4Q3JFS8-F1
#
_cell.length_a   1.000
_cell.length_b   1.000
_cell.length_c   1.000
_cell.angle_alpha   90.00
_cell.angle_beta   90.00
_cell.angle_gamma   90.00
#
_symmetry.space_group_name_H-M   'P 1'
#
loop_
_entity.id
_entity.type
_entity.pdbx_description
1 polymer ?
#
loop_
_entity_poly.entity_id
_entity_poly.type
_entity_poly.pdbx_seq_one_letter_code
_entity_poly.pdbx_strand_id
1 'polypeptide(L)'
;YEEMLELASVGAKVLQTRSVGLAMKEGVRVQVLSSFVDADGASEPGTLIVGEEEIDDMERQLITGVAHDKNEAKVTLTEVPDSPGSVASIFTPLADANINVDMIVQNIAHSTGSTDVTFTVPAAELARAIDVLERSRETIGYAKLVHDTRVAKISIVGVGMRSHAGVAATMFKTLGERGINIQAITTSEIKVSVLIEEDYTELAVRVLHTAYGLDAEDAAA
;
A
#
# COMPACT_ATOMS: atom_id res chain seq x y z
N TYR A 1 11.54 -11.90 -4.49
CA TYR A 1 10.15 -12.34 -4.24
C TYR A 1 9.38 -11.36 -3.35
N GLU A 2 9.92 -10.96 -2.19
CA GLU A 2 9.26 -10.09 -1.20
C GLU A 2 8.74 -8.78 -1.81
N GLU A 3 9.54 -8.11 -2.64
CA GLU A 3 9.17 -6.86 -3.30
C GLU A 3 7.97 -7.03 -4.23
N MET A 4 7.91 -8.13 -4.98
CA MET A 4 6.79 -8.41 -5.87
C MET A 4 5.52 -8.77 -5.07
N LEU A 5 5.65 -9.46 -3.94
CA LEU A 5 4.52 -9.72 -3.05
C LEU A 5 3.93 -8.41 -2.51
N GLU A 6 4.80 -7.50 -2.09
CA GLU A 6 4.40 -6.19 -1.58
C GLU A 6 3.78 -5.33 -2.68
N LEU A 7 4.41 -5.23 -3.86
CA LEU A 7 3.86 -4.52 -5.02
C LEU A 7 2.50 -5.06 -5.45
N ALA A 8 2.34 -6.39 -5.50
CA ALA A 8 1.06 -7.02 -5.83
C ALA A 8 -0.01 -6.74 -4.78
N SER A 9 0.36 -6.60 -3.51
CA SER A 9 -0.58 -6.30 -2.42
C SER A 9 -1.13 -4.87 -2.46
N VAL A 10 -0.40 -3.92 -3.05
CA VAL A 10 -0.73 -2.48 -2.98
C VAL A 10 -1.14 -1.85 -4.31
N GLY A 11 -1.32 -2.65 -5.36
CA GLY A 11 -1.93 -2.16 -6.61
C GLY A 11 -1.35 -2.72 -7.90
N ALA A 12 -0.22 -3.44 -7.87
CA ALA A 12 0.33 -4.05 -9.08
C ALA A 12 -0.51 -5.27 -9.51
N LYS A 13 -1.27 -5.14 -10.61
CA LYS A 13 -2.22 -6.16 -11.10
C LYS A 13 -1.63 -7.16 -12.11
N VAL A 14 -0.31 -7.41 -12.05
CA VAL A 14 0.40 -8.27 -13.02
C VAL A 14 0.43 -9.73 -12.59
N LEU A 15 0.71 -10.00 -11.32
CA LEU A 15 0.80 -11.35 -10.76
C LEU A 15 -0.17 -11.55 -9.61
N GLN A 16 -0.74 -12.76 -9.52
CA GLN A 16 -1.54 -13.16 -8.37
C GLN A 16 -0.62 -13.39 -7.16
N THR A 17 -0.89 -12.71 -6.05
CA THR A 17 -0.05 -12.75 -4.82
C THR A 17 0.21 -14.18 -4.33
N ARG A 18 -0.80 -15.07 -4.41
CA ARG A 18 -0.63 -16.49 -4.03
C ARG A 18 0.35 -17.24 -4.92
N SER A 19 0.41 -16.92 -6.22
CA SER A 19 1.35 -17.56 -7.13
C SER A 19 2.79 -17.18 -6.79
N VAL A 20 3.03 -15.90 -6.48
CA VAL A 20 4.35 -15.42 -6.06
C VAL A 20 4.74 -16.01 -4.70
N GLY A 21 3.78 -16.13 -3.77
CA GLY A 21 4.02 -16.73 -2.46
C GLY A 21 4.39 -18.22 -2.55
N LEU A 22 3.75 -18.97 -3.46
CA LEU A 22 4.11 -20.36 -3.73
C LEU A 22 5.50 -20.47 -4.37
N ALA A 23 5.80 -19.62 -5.35
CA ALA A 23 7.10 -19.57 -5.99
C ALA A 23 8.23 -19.29 -4.98
N MET A 24 8.01 -18.33 -4.07
CA MET A 24 8.95 -18.03 -2.98
C MET A 24 9.15 -19.23 -2.05
N LYS A 25 8.07 -19.90 -1.64
CA LYS A 25 8.13 -21.05 -0.73
C LYS A 25 8.88 -22.24 -1.33
N GLU A 26 8.67 -22.51 -2.61
CA GLU A 26 9.26 -23.67 -3.30
C GLU A 26 10.59 -23.32 -4.00
N GLY A 27 11.08 -22.07 -3.89
CA GLY A 27 12.31 -21.62 -4.53
C GLY A 27 12.25 -21.62 -6.06
N VAL A 28 11.07 -21.43 -6.65
CA VAL A 28 10.85 -21.46 -8.10
C VAL A 28 11.00 -20.05 -8.68
N ARG A 29 12.01 -19.85 -9.54
CA ARG A 29 12.18 -18.60 -10.29
C ARG A 29 10.98 -18.35 -11.21
N VAL A 30 10.46 -17.13 -11.22
CA VAL A 30 9.33 -16.74 -12.07
C VAL A 30 9.78 -15.66 -13.05
N GLN A 31 9.50 -15.85 -14.34
CA GLN A 31 9.78 -14.84 -15.35
C GLN A 31 8.46 -14.35 -15.96
N VAL A 32 8.24 -13.04 -15.88
CA VAL A 32 7.08 -12.38 -16.48
C VAL A 32 7.49 -11.86 -17.86
N LEU A 33 6.82 -12.36 -18.90
CA LEU A 33 7.11 -12.05 -20.30
C LEU A 33 5.88 -11.47 -20.98
N SER A 34 6.13 -10.69 -22.04
CA SER A 34 5.08 -10.33 -23.00
C SER A 34 4.73 -11.55 -23.86
N SER A 35 3.45 -11.72 -24.20
CA SER A 35 3.01 -12.70 -25.21
C SER A 35 3.18 -12.18 -26.64
N PHE A 36 3.45 -10.88 -26.81
CA PHE A 36 3.76 -10.28 -28.09
C PHE A 36 5.25 -10.44 -28.39
N VAL A 37 5.55 -10.89 -29.61
CA VAL A 37 6.91 -10.99 -30.13
C VAL A 37 7.05 -9.92 -31.21
N ASP A 38 8.11 -9.14 -31.16
CA ASP A 38 8.36 -8.11 -32.18
C ASP A 38 8.60 -8.75 -33.55
N ALA A 39 8.39 -7.98 -34.62
CA ALA A 39 8.46 -8.45 -36.00
C ALA A 39 9.82 -9.11 -36.37
N ASP A 40 10.87 -8.77 -35.61
CA ASP A 40 12.23 -9.29 -35.79
C ASP A 40 12.49 -10.61 -35.02
N GLY A 41 11.48 -11.15 -34.32
CA GLY A 41 11.57 -12.41 -33.58
C GLY A 41 12.34 -12.31 -32.25
N ALA A 42 12.80 -11.12 -31.87
CA ALA A 42 13.37 -10.86 -30.56
C ALA A 42 12.25 -10.75 -29.52
N SER A 43 12.35 -11.53 -28.44
CA SER A 43 11.52 -11.36 -27.25
C SER A 43 12.33 -10.58 -26.23
N GLU A 44 11.75 -9.52 -25.70
CA GLU A 44 12.29 -8.85 -24.51
C GLU A 44 12.50 -9.86 -23.38
N PRO A 45 13.60 -9.73 -22.59
CA PRO A 45 13.91 -10.64 -21.49
C PRO A 45 12.87 -10.59 -20.37
N GLY A 46 12.01 -9.58 -20.34
CA GLY A 46 10.97 -9.40 -19.33
C GLY A 46 11.52 -9.24 -17.92
N THR A 47 10.71 -9.56 -16.92
CA THR A 47 11.07 -9.37 -15.50
C THR A 47 11.26 -10.71 -14.81
N LEU A 48 12.47 -10.94 -14.29
CA LEU A 48 12.79 -12.14 -13.52
C LEU A 48 12.59 -11.88 -12.01
N ILE A 49 11.85 -12.77 -11.35
CA ILE A 49 11.54 -12.71 -9.92
C ILE A 49 12.25 -13.88 -9.24
N VAL A 50 13.21 -13.56 -8.38
CA VAL A 50 14.12 -14.50 -7.71
C VAL A 50 14.22 -14.20 -6.21
N GLY A 51 14.96 -15.04 -5.48
CA GLY A 51 15.32 -14.79 -4.09
C GLY A 51 16.29 -13.62 -3.95
N GLU A 52 16.29 -12.96 -2.79
CA GLU A 52 17.20 -11.82 -2.54
C GLU A 52 18.67 -12.24 -2.65
N GLU A 53 19.01 -13.45 -2.24
CA GLU A 53 20.36 -14.04 -2.32
C GLU A 53 20.88 -14.21 -3.76
N GLU A 54 19.97 -14.18 -4.74
CA GLU A 54 20.30 -14.34 -6.16
C GLU A 54 20.49 -12.98 -6.88
N ILE A 55 20.29 -11.87 -6.17
CA ILE A 55 20.42 -10.50 -6.68
C ILE A 55 21.79 -9.97 -6.27
N ASP A 56 22.62 -9.62 -7.27
CA ASP A 56 23.97 -9.10 -7.03
C ASP A 56 23.92 -7.74 -6.31
N ASP A 57 24.75 -7.56 -5.28
CA ASP A 57 24.68 -6.43 -4.35
C ASP A 57 25.11 -5.10 -4.97
N MET A 58 25.82 -5.13 -6.11
CA MET A 58 26.37 -3.94 -6.75
C MET A 58 25.33 -3.03 -7.45
N GLU A 59 24.15 -3.53 -7.79
CA GLU A 59 23.14 -2.80 -8.58
C GLU A 59 21.77 -2.63 -7.88
N ARG A 60 21.69 -2.81 -6.55
CA ARG A 60 20.39 -2.72 -5.85
C ARG A 60 19.86 -1.28 -5.85
N GLN A 61 18.78 -1.04 -6.59
CA GLN A 61 17.99 0.18 -6.47
C GLN A 61 17.42 0.31 -5.05
N LEU A 62 17.35 1.54 -4.54
CA LEU A 62 16.80 1.82 -3.21
C LEU A 62 15.32 1.45 -3.10
N ILE A 63 14.58 1.73 -4.17
CA ILE A 63 13.16 1.45 -4.36
C ILE A 63 13.04 0.70 -5.67
N THR A 64 12.23 -0.35 -5.68
CA THR A 64 12.00 -1.22 -6.84
C THR A 64 10.73 -0.84 -7.59
N GLY A 65 9.81 -0.13 -6.93
CA GLY A 65 8.65 0.40 -7.62
C GLY A 65 7.80 1.36 -6.80
N VAL A 66 6.97 2.10 -7.52
CA VAL A 66 5.88 2.92 -7.00
C VAL A 66 4.57 2.32 -7.50
N ALA A 67 3.65 2.06 -6.59
CA ALA A 67 2.32 1.53 -6.90
C ALA A 67 1.25 2.46 -6.33
N HIS A 68 0.05 2.40 -6.91
CA HIS A 68 -1.10 3.13 -6.40
C HIS A 68 -2.38 2.30 -6.48
N ASP A 69 -3.32 2.59 -5.59
CA ASP A 69 -4.69 2.08 -5.65
C ASP A 69 -5.70 3.20 -5.35
N LYS A 70 -6.69 3.33 -6.24
CA LYS A 70 -7.83 4.27 -6.12
C LYS A 70 -9.11 3.55 -5.64
N ASN A 71 -9.10 2.23 -5.50
CA ASN A 71 -10.26 1.43 -5.14
C ASN A 71 -10.41 1.26 -3.62
N GLU A 72 -9.95 2.25 -2.85
CA GLU A 72 -9.94 2.25 -1.39
C GLU A 72 -10.91 3.31 -0.89
N ALA A 73 -11.60 3.01 0.20
CA ALA A 73 -12.35 3.98 0.98
C ALA A 73 -11.78 4.05 2.39
N LYS A 74 -11.52 5.27 2.85
CA LYS A 74 -11.07 5.53 4.22
C LYS A 74 -12.27 5.55 5.15
N VAL A 75 -12.15 4.87 6.29
CA VAL A 75 -13.10 4.90 7.40
C VAL A 75 -12.35 5.30 8.67
N THR A 76 -12.86 6.27 9.40
CA THR A 76 -12.31 6.75 10.67
C THR A 76 -13.39 6.67 11.74
N LEU A 77 -13.12 5.91 12.79
CA LEU A 77 -13.91 5.88 14.01
C LEU A 77 -13.23 6.80 15.02
N THR A 78 -13.95 7.83 15.48
CA THR A 78 -13.40 8.80 16.43
C THR A 78 -13.76 8.46 17.86
N GLU A 79 -12.87 8.80 18.78
CA GLU A 79 -13.06 8.62 20.23
C GLU A 79 -13.43 7.18 20.62
N VAL A 80 -12.80 6.19 19.99
CA VAL A 80 -12.91 4.79 20.41
C VAL A 80 -12.30 4.66 21.81
N PRO A 81 -12.97 4.01 22.77
CA PRO A 81 -12.41 3.78 24.11
C PRO A 81 -11.06 3.06 24.02
N ASP A 82 -10.02 3.58 24.65
CA ASP A 82 -8.69 2.95 24.64
C ASP A 82 -8.61 1.89 25.75
N SER A 83 -9.11 0.69 25.45
CA SER A 83 -9.10 -0.44 26.37
C SER A 83 -8.71 -1.73 25.65
N PRO A 84 -8.14 -2.72 26.36
CA PRO A 84 -7.85 -4.02 25.76
C PRO A 84 -9.11 -4.64 25.12
N GLY A 85 -9.04 -4.93 23.82
CA GLY A 85 -10.14 -5.50 23.04
C GLY A 85 -10.96 -4.49 22.23
N SER A 86 -10.79 -3.17 22.42
CA SER A 86 -11.51 -2.15 21.63
C SER A 86 -11.23 -2.23 20.13
N VAL A 87 -10.00 -2.58 19.75
CA VAL A 87 -9.63 -2.75 18.33
C VAL A 87 -10.26 -4.03 17.77
N ALA A 88 -10.34 -5.09 18.57
CA ALA A 88 -10.97 -6.34 18.17
C ALA A 88 -12.48 -6.16 17.96
N SER A 89 -13.16 -5.36 18.79
CA SER A 89 -14.59 -5.09 18.63
C SER A 89 -14.92 -4.35 17.33
N ILE A 90 -13.95 -3.65 16.73
CA ILE A 90 -14.09 -3.02 15.40
C ILE A 90 -13.93 -4.06 14.29
N PHE A 91 -12.86 -4.86 14.33
CA PHE A 91 -12.46 -5.69 13.19
C PHE A 91 -13.11 -7.08 13.17
N THR A 92 -13.52 -7.64 14.31
CA THR A 92 -14.22 -8.92 14.35
C THR A 92 -15.53 -8.89 13.55
N PRO A 93 -16.44 -7.91 13.73
CA PRO A 93 -17.66 -7.84 12.92
C PRO A 93 -17.41 -7.67 11.43
N LEU A 94 -16.36 -6.92 11.04
CA LEU A 94 -15.98 -6.77 9.64
C LEU A 94 -15.48 -8.08 9.04
N ALA A 95 -14.66 -8.83 9.79
CA ALA A 95 -14.18 -10.14 9.40
C ALA A 95 -15.33 -11.16 9.29
N ASP A 96 -16.27 -11.17 10.23
CA ASP A 96 -17.47 -12.03 10.19
C ASP A 96 -18.36 -11.71 8.98
N ALA A 97 -18.36 -10.44 8.53
CA ALA A 97 -19.03 -10.00 7.31
C ALA A 97 -18.21 -10.26 6.03
N ASN A 98 -17.02 -10.88 6.13
CA ASN A 98 -16.09 -11.13 5.04
C ASN A 98 -15.69 -9.85 4.29
N ILE A 99 -15.46 -8.77 5.04
CA ILE A 99 -14.97 -7.48 4.53
C ILE A 99 -13.46 -7.42 4.79
N ASN A 100 -12.69 -7.34 3.71
CA ASN A 100 -11.24 -7.19 3.80
C ASN A 100 -10.89 -5.77 4.23
N VAL A 101 -10.07 -5.66 5.26
CA VAL A 101 -9.46 -4.41 5.71
C VAL A 101 -8.00 -4.42 5.24
N ASP A 102 -7.53 -3.29 4.72
CA ASP A 102 -6.14 -3.13 4.26
C ASP A 102 -5.32 -2.30 5.25
N MET A 103 -5.28 -0.97 5.09
CA MET A 103 -4.52 -0.12 6.00
C MET A 103 -5.22 -0.02 7.34
N ILE A 104 -4.49 -0.16 8.44
CA ILE A 104 -4.94 0.14 9.81
C ILE A 104 -3.98 1.15 10.42
N VAL A 105 -4.53 2.29 10.84
CA VAL A 105 -3.80 3.40 11.45
C VAL A 105 -4.51 3.79 12.74
N GLN A 106 -3.85 3.50 13.86
CA GLN A 106 -4.27 3.94 15.18
C GLN A 106 -3.11 4.72 15.79
N ASN A 107 -3.38 5.95 16.22
CA ASN A 107 -2.39 6.71 16.97
C ASN A 107 -2.52 6.42 18.46
N ILE A 108 -1.50 6.78 19.24
CA ILE A 108 -1.58 6.72 20.70
C ILE A 108 -2.78 7.54 21.19
N ALA A 109 -3.47 7.03 22.21
CA ALA A 109 -4.67 7.67 22.73
C ALA A 109 -4.40 9.12 23.15
N HIS A 110 -5.42 9.96 22.94
CA HIS A 110 -5.42 11.29 23.52
C HIS A 110 -5.33 11.16 25.04
N SER A 111 -4.88 12.22 25.72
CA SER A 111 -4.80 12.31 27.19
C SER A 111 -6.12 12.01 27.93
N THR A 112 -7.21 11.83 27.17
CA THR A 112 -8.59 11.56 27.60
C THR A 112 -8.99 10.08 27.60
N GLY A 113 -8.10 9.13 27.29
CA GLY A 113 -8.41 7.69 27.32
C GLY A 113 -9.23 7.18 26.13
N SER A 114 -9.21 7.92 25.03
CA SER A 114 -9.84 7.56 23.76
C SER A 114 -8.86 7.75 22.60
N THR A 115 -9.06 7.01 21.51
CA THR A 115 -8.22 7.07 20.31
C THR A 115 -9.06 7.03 19.05
N ASP A 116 -8.50 7.55 17.97
CA ASP A 116 -9.09 7.46 16.65
C ASP A 116 -8.49 6.27 15.89
N VAL A 117 -9.35 5.45 15.30
CA VAL A 117 -8.95 4.31 14.49
C VAL A 117 -9.36 4.59 13.06
N THR A 118 -8.37 4.73 12.18
CA THR A 118 -8.57 4.88 10.74
C THR A 118 -8.16 3.61 10.03
N PHE A 119 -8.96 3.15 9.08
CA PHE A 119 -8.61 2.03 8.23
C PHE A 119 -9.18 2.19 6.83
N THR A 120 -8.74 1.35 5.91
CA THR A 120 -9.31 1.31 4.56
C THR A 120 -9.97 -0.03 4.25
N VAL A 121 -11.01 0.06 3.41
CA VAL A 121 -11.72 -1.08 2.83
C VAL A 121 -11.87 -0.84 1.33
N PRO A 122 -12.06 -1.89 0.51
CA PRO A 122 -12.41 -1.69 -0.89
C PRO A 122 -13.62 -0.77 -1.02
N ALA A 123 -13.57 0.20 -1.95
CA ALA A 123 -14.63 1.19 -2.11
C ALA A 123 -16.03 0.56 -2.33
N ALA A 124 -16.07 -0.60 -3.01
CA ALA A 124 -17.29 -1.37 -3.23
C ALA A 124 -17.89 -1.97 -1.93
N GLU A 125 -17.08 -2.18 -0.90
CA GLU A 125 -17.48 -2.76 0.39
C GLU A 125 -17.84 -1.70 1.44
N LEU A 126 -17.62 -0.41 1.16
CA LEU A 126 -17.79 0.68 2.13
C LEU A 126 -19.19 0.72 2.75
N ALA A 127 -20.24 0.61 1.93
CA ALA A 127 -21.62 0.66 2.42
C ALA A 127 -21.90 -0.49 3.40
N ARG A 128 -21.42 -1.70 3.08
CA ARG A 128 -21.54 -2.88 3.95
C ARG A 128 -20.72 -2.71 5.24
N ALA A 129 -19.52 -2.13 5.14
CA ALA A 129 -18.67 -1.86 6.29
C ALA A 129 -19.34 -0.88 7.27
N ILE A 130 -19.92 0.21 6.76
CA ILE A 130 -20.66 1.19 7.57
C ILE A 130 -21.85 0.53 8.26
N ASP A 131 -22.65 -0.25 7.54
CA ASP A 131 -23.80 -0.94 8.11
C ASP A 131 -23.41 -1.89 9.27
N VAL A 132 -22.29 -2.60 9.12
CA VAL A 132 -21.76 -3.48 10.17
C VAL A 132 -21.29 -2.68 11.38
N LEU A 133 -20.56 -1.59 11.16
CA LEU A 133 -20.00 -0.75 12.24
C LEU A 133 -21.09 0.02 13.00
N GLU A 134 -22.15 0.46 12.33
CA GLU A 134 -23.29 1.11 12.98
C GLU A 134 -24.09 0.12 13.83
N ARG A 135 -24.25 -1.14 13.38
CA ARG A 135 -24.88 -2.21 14.19
C ARG A 135 -24.06 -2.58 15.42
N SER A 136 -22.74 -2.52 15.31
CA SER A 136 -21.81 -2.82 16.41
C SER A 136 -21.45 -1.60 17.26
N ARG A 137 -22.08 -0.44 17.03
CA ARG A 137 -21.71 0.83 17.66
C ARG A 137 -21.73 0.80 19.18
N GLU A 138 -22.74 0.18 19.79
CA GLU A 138 -22.82 0.08 21.25
C GLU A 138 -21.70 -0.77 21.85
N THR A 139 -21.24 -1.79 21.12
CA THR A 139 -20.13 -2.66 21.53
C THR A 139 -18.78 -2.00 21.32
N ILE A 140 -18.62 -1.21 20.25
CA ILE A 140 -17.37 -0.54 19.92
C ILE A 140 -17.19 0.74 20.76
N GLY A 141 -18.25 1.52 20.94
CA GLY A 141 -18.26 2.73 21.76
C GLY A 141 -17.69 3.99 21.09
N TYR A 142 -17.57 4.03 19.75
CA TYR A 142 -17.07 5.22 19.04
C TYR A 142 -18.08 6.38 19.04
N ALA A 143 -17.58 7.61 19.06
CA ALA A 143 -18.43 8.80 19.03
C ALA A 143 -18.98 9.09 17.64
N LYS A 144 -18.12 9.03 16.60
CA LYS A 144 -18.47 9.34 15.22
C LYS A 144 -17.76 8.41 14.24
N LEU A 145 -18.47 8.03 13.18
CA LEU A 145 -17.90 7.40 11.99
C LEU A 145 -17.78 8.46 10.89
N VAL A 146 -16.58 8.62 10.35
CA VAL A 146 -16.29 9.46 9.18
C VAL A 146 -15.77 8.55 8.08
N HIS A 147 -16.15 8.82 6.84
CA HIS A 147 -15.73 8.03 5.69
C HIS A 147 -15.43 8.95 4.51
N ASP A 148 -14.55 8.49 3.62
CA ASP A 148 -14.12 9.22 2.45
C ASP A 148 -13.77 8.24 1.33
N THR A 149 -14.42 8.39 0.17
CA THR A 149 -14.17 7.59 -1.04
C THR A 149 -13.21 8.26 -2.01
N ARG A 150 -12.82 9.51 -1.76
CA ARG A 150 -11.97 10.31 -2.66
C ARG A 150 -10.51 10.27 -2.24
N VAL A 151 -10.02 9.06 -1.96
CA VAL A 151 -8.66 8.82 -1.49
C VAL A 151 -7.93 7.87 -2.44
N ALA A 152 -6.62 8.06 -2.55
CA ALA A 152 -5.74 7.13 -3.21
C ALA A 152 -4.62 6.71 -2.27
N LYS A 153 -4.30 5.41 -2.29
CA LYS A 153 -3.15 4.83 -1.61
C LYS A 153 -1.98 4.85 -2.56
N ILE A 154 -0.89 5.51 -2.16
CA ILE A 154 0.38 5.52 -2.91
C ILE A 154 1.42 4.79 -2.07
N SER A 155 2.09 3.81 -2.67
CA SER A 155 3.06 2.97 -1.99
C SER A 155 4.39 2.96 -2.73
N ILE A 156 5.48 3.10 -1.99
CA ILE A 156 6.84 2.82 -2.46
C ILE A 156 7.28 1.49 -1.86
N VAL A 157 7.94 0.65 -2.65
CA VAL A 157 8.38 -0.69 -2.24
C VAL A 157 9.83 -0.91 -2.67
N GLY A 158 10.67 -1.43 -1.77
CA GLY A 158 12.01 -1.88 -2.11
C GLY A 158 12.78 -2.41 -0.91
N VAL A 159 13.58 -3.46 -1.09
CA VAL A 159 14.43 -4.02 -0.01
C VAL A 159 15.49 -3.05 0.46
N GLY A 160 15.91 -2.10 -0.40
CA GLY A 160 16.86 -1.04 -0.07
C GLY A 160 16.45 -0.19 1.14
N MET A 161 15.15 -0.17 1.48
CA MET A 161 14.60 0.51 2.65
C MET A 161 15.12 -0.04 3.98
N ARG A 162 15.47 -1.33 4.08
CA ARG A 162 16.00 -1.94 5.32
C ARG A 162 17.34 -1.35 5.73
N SER A 163 18.16 -0.96 4.76
CA SER A 163 19.58 -0.61 4.97
C SER A 163 19.86 0.88 4.76
N HIS A 164 18.91 1.65 4.24
CA HIS A 164 19.11 3.06 3.91
C HIS A 164 18.14 3.97 4.63
N ALA A 165 18.69 4.81 5.52
CA ALA A 165 17.95 5.89 6.12
C ALA A 165 17.57 6.95 5.07
N GLY A 166 16.41 7.59 5.27
CA GLY A 166 15.98 8.74 4.46
C GLY A 166 15.03 8.43 3.31
N VAL A 167 14.75 7.16 3.01
CA VAL A 167 13.80 6.79 1.94
C VAL A 167 12.42 7.43 2.16
N ALA A 168 11.84 7.27 3.36
CA ALA A 168 10.55 7.89 3.69
C ALA A 168 10.62 9.43 3.69
N ALA A 169 11.76 10.01 4.09
CA ALA A 169 11.94 11.45 4.08
C ALA A 169 11.88 12.02 2.65
N THR A 170 12.47 11.33 1.66
CA THR A 170 12.35 11.67 0.24
C THR A 170 10.89 11.67 -0.20
N MET A 171 10.10 10.66 0.19
CA MET A 171 8.68 10.58 -0.15
C MET A 171 7.91 11.80 0.37
N PHE A 172 8.02 12.06 1.67
CA PHE A 172 7.26 13.13 2.31
C PHE A 172 7.67 14.51 1.83
N LYS A 173 8.98 14.74 1.62
CA LYS A 173 9.49 15.98 1.04
C LYS A 173 8.95 16.19 -0.37
N THR A 174 9.03 15.18 -1.24
CA THR A 174 8.60 15.26 -2.64
C THR A 174 7.11 15.57 -2.75
N LEU A 175 6.27 14.91 -1.94
CA LEU A 175 4.83 15.19 -1.91
C LEU A 175 4.54 16.60 -1.35
N GLY A 176 5.24 17.00 -0.28
CA GLY A 176 5.10 18.32 0.34
C GLY A 176 5.48 19.48 -0.59
N GLU A 177 6.56 19.34 -1.37
CA GLU A 177 7.00 20.32 -2.37
C GLU A 177 5.97 20.54 -3.50
N ARG A 178 5.08 19.56 -3.71
CA ARG A 178 3.97 19.64 -4.66
C ARG A 178 2.64 20.04 -4.03
N GLY A 179 2.63 20.34 -2.72
CA GLY A 179 1.42 20.70 -1.98
C GLY A 179 0.45 19.54 -1.77
N ILE A 180 0.92 18.29 -1.88
CA ILE A 180 0.09 17.09 -1.71
C ILE A 180 0.04 16.75 -0.22
N ASN A 181 -1.13 16.91 0.39
CA ASN A 181 -1.32 16.60 1.81
C ASN A 181 -1.42 15.09 2.05
N ILE A 182 -0.69 14.60 3.05
CA ILE A 182 -0.72 13.20 3.49
C ILE A 182 -1.78 13.05 4.59
N GLN A 183 -2.77 12.20 4.36
CA GLN A 183 -3.88 11.97 5.29
C GLN A 183 -3.58 10.87 6.31
N ALA A 184 -2.86 9.83 5.89
CA ALA A 184 -2.46 8.72 6.74
C ALA A 184 -1.18 8.09 6.20
N ILE A 185 -0.42 7.44 7.09
CA ILE A 185 0.83 6.75 6.76
C ILE A 185 0.79 5.36 7.38
N THR A 186 1.19 4.35 6.61
CA THR A 186 1.51 3.01 7.13
C THR A 186 2.83 2.54 6.53
N THR A 187 3.53 1.66 7.24
CA THR A 187 4.85 1.16 6.83
C THR A 187 5.00 -0.31 7.15
N SER A 188 5.70 -1.04 6.29
CA SER A 188 6.36 -2.33 6.61
C SER A 188 7.88 -2.13 6.59
N GLU A 189 8.65 -3.21 6.66
CA GLU A 189 10.12 -3.13 6.58
C GLU A 189 10.62 -2.64 5.22
N ILE A 190 9.87 -2.92 4.14
CA ILE A 190 10.27 -2.66 2.75
C ILE A 190 9.21 -1.88 1.97
N LYS A 191 8.26 -1.25 2.68
CA LYS A 191 7.15 -0.51 2.08
C LYS A 191 6.77 0.68 2.93
N VAL A 192 6.52 1.82 2.30
CA VAL A 192 5.80 2.95 2.91
C VAL A 192 4.59 3.26 2.05
N SER A 193 3.42 3.35 2.65
CA SER A 193 2.17 3.71 1.97
C SER A 193 1.56 4.95 2.61
N VAL A 194 1.05 5.85 1.77
CA VAL A 194 0.37 7.07 2.19
C VAL A 194 -1.01 7.13 1.57
N LEU A 195 -1.97 7.68 2.31
CA LEU A 195 -3.26 8.10 1.75
C LEU A 195 -3.21 9.57 1.39
N ILE A 196 -3.62 9.90 0.16
CA ILE A 196 -3.74 11.26 -0.35
C ILE A 196 -5.13 11.45 -0.98
N GLU A 197 -5.50 12.67 -1.31
CA GLU A 197 -6.70 12.92 -2.13
C GLU A 197 -6.50 12.34 -3.54
N GLU A 198 -7.54 11.66 -4.05
CA GLU A 198 -7.50 10.90 -5.30
C GLU A 198 -7.05 11.74 -6.51
N ASP A 199 -7.44 13.02 -6.56
CA ASP A 199 -7.13 13.94 -7.67
C ASP A 199 -5.61 14.13 -7.87
N TYR A 200 -4.80 13.93 -6.82
CA TYR A 200 -3.34 14.03 -6.89
C TYR A 200 -2.62 12.73 -7.27
N THR A 201 -3.33 11.62 -7.51
CA THR A 201 -2.73 10.29 -7.71
C THR A 201 -1.65 10.29 -8.80
N GLU A 202 -1.97 10.78 -10.00
CA GLU A 202 -1.04 10.74 -11.12
C GLU A 202 0.17 11.64 -10.90
N LEU A 203 -0.06 12.82 -10.32
CA LEU A 203 1.02 13.74 -9.97
C LEU A 203 1.94 13.09 -8.94
N ALA A 204 1.38 12.51 -7.87
CA ALA A 204 2.12 11.86 -6.79
C ALA A 204 2.99 10.71 -7.33
N VAL A 205 2.41 9.82 -8.15
CA VAL A 205 3.14 8.70 -8.74
C VAL A 205 4.31 9.21 -9.58
N ARG A 206 4.07 10.18 -10.49
CA ARG A 206 5.12 10.71 -11.37
C ARG A 206 6.27 11.35 -10.60
N VAL A 207 5.97 12.22 -9.64
CA VAL A 207 7.03 12.93 -8.91
C VAL A 207 7.83 12.00 -8.01
N LEU A 208 7.18 10.98 -7.42
CA LEU A 208 7.88 9.96 -6.64
C LEU A 208 8.76 9.09 -7.54
N HIS A 209 8.26 8.71 -8.72
CA HIS A 209 9.02 7.94 -9.70
C HIS A 209 10.32 8.66 -10.09
N THR A 210 10.24 9.96 -10.43
CA THR A 210 11.42 10.80 -10.69
C THR A 210 12.31 10.94 -9.45
N ALA A 211 11.73 11.15 -8.26
CA ALA A 211 12.50 11.36 -7.03
C ALA A 211 13.33 10.12 -6.61
N TYR A 212 12.90 8.92 -7.00
CA TYR A 212 13.63 7.67 -6.77
C TYR A 212 14.47 7.22 -7.97
N GLY A 213 14.55 8.02 -9.03
CA GLY A 213 15.35 7.70 -10.22
C GLY A 213 14.83 6.48 -10.98
N LEU A 214 13.51 6.25 -10.96
CA LEU A 214 12.87 5.13 -11.65
C LEU A 214 12.47 5.46 -13.08
N ASP A 215 12.55 6.74 -13.46
CA ASP A 215 12.25 7.18 -14.82
C ASP A 215 13.10 6.39 -15.83
N ALA A 216 12.48 5.96 -16.92
CA ALA A 216 13.23 5.35 -18.01
C ALA A 216 14.28 6.37 -18.49
N GLU A 217 15.51 5.91 -18.76
CA GLU A 217 16.40 6.70 -19.60
C GLU A 217 15.70 6.92 -20.94
N ASP A 218 15.54 8.18 -21.36
CA ASP A 218 14.87 8.52 -22.61
C ASP A 218 15.41 7.63 -23.74
N ALA A 219 14.59 6.68 -24.21
CA ALA A 219 14.84 5.96 -25.44
C ALA A 219 14.55 6.89 -26.64
N ALA A 220 15.23 8.03 -26.70
CA ALA A 220 15.16 9.01 -27.77
C ALA A 220 16.38 9.95 -27.73
N ALA A 221 17.50 9.51 -28.30
CA ALA A 221 18.51 10.36 -28.93
C ALA A 221 19.04 9.68 -30.19
#